data_AF-A0A2G6KKC3-F1
#
_entry.id   AF-A0A2G6KKC3-F1
#
_cell.length_a   1.000
_cell.length_b   1.000
_cell.length_c   1.000
_cell.angle_alpha   90.00
_cell.angle_beta   90.00
_cell.angle_gamma   90.00
#
_symmetry.space_group_name_H-M   'P 1'
#
loop_
_entity.id
_entity.type
_entity.pdbx_description
1 polymer ?
#
loop_
_entity_poly.entity_id
_entity_poly.type
_entity_poly.pdbx_seq_one_letter_code
_entity_poly.pdbx_strand_id
1 'polypeptide(L)'
;MKGEPLNTKTMHTVDAAGAHGDPADESGGPVGEPYGASHGRFKRPGSLFYSELRWPGLWVLIGVLLLGLVTVGSLMRISDPYLMEIMSRDKLVHFSVYLLLVLWFIQIYCRMSAWWLVAALILATSVGIEVFQGLMPYRQFDVYDMLANATGMLTALLLGRVGVVGILRRVETVAARLSAH
;
A
#
# COMPACT_ATOMS: atom_id res chain seq x y z
N MET A 1 -18.95 -96.50 14.58
CA MET A 1 -18.41 -95.89 15.81
C MET A 1 -19.43 -94.86 16.30
N LYS A 2 -19.93 -95.06 17.53
CA LYS A 2 -20.67 -94.17 18.47
C LYS A 2 -21.14 -92.79 17.93
N GLY A 3 -22.38 -92.32 18.06
CA GLY A 3 -23.54 -92.67 18.90
C GLY A 3 -24.30 -91.35 19.17
N GLU A 4 -25.58 -91.31 18.81
CA GLU A 4 -26.59 -90.32 19.29
C GLU A 4 -26.72 -90.38 20.84
N PRO A 5 -27.17 -89.32 21.57
CA PRO A 5 -28.57 -88.87 21.47
C PRO A 5 -28.92 -87.39 21.82
N LEU A 6 -30.15 -87.06 21.43
CA LEU A 6 -31.05 -86.03 21.99
C LEU A 6 -31.05 -85.95 23.54
N ASN A 7 -31.05 -84.73 24.11
CA ASN A 7 -31.75 -84.47 25.38
C ASN A 7 -32.15 -82.99 25.56
N THR A 8 -33.45 -82.85 25.74
CA THR A 8 -34.27 -81.77 26.32
C THR A 8 -33.68 -80.90 27.43
N LYS A 9 -34.01 -79.60 27.40
CA LYS A 9 -34.55 -78.92 28.59
C LYS A 9 -35.45 -77.74 28.21
N THR A 10 -36.71 -77.90 28.56
CA THR A 10 -37.78 -76.89 28.56
C THR A 10 -37.76 -76.11 29.88
N MET A 11 -38.35 -74.90 29.85
CA MET A 11 -39.16 -74.26 30.90
C MET A 11 -38.56 -73.18 31.83
N HIS A 12 -39.31 -72.06 31.86
CA HIS A 12 -39.54 -71.06 32.94
C HIS A 12 -38.40 -70.05 33.24
N THR A 13 -38.62 -68.75 33.46
CA THR A 13 -39.75 -67.93 33.97
C THR A 13 -39.41 -66.43 33.74
N VAL A 14 -40.34 -65.59 33.26
CA VAL A 14 -41.05 -64.51 34.00
C VAL A 14 -40.26 -63.21 34.28
N ASP A 15 -40.75 -62.13 33.65
CA ASP A 15 -40.93 -60.72 34.07
C ASP A 15 -39.80 -59.76 34.48
N ALA A 16 -40.19 -58.49 34.26
CA ALA A 16 -39.73 -57.22 34.82
C ALA A 16 -38.51 -56.57 34.14
N ALA A 17 -38.38 -55.26 34.01
CA ALA A 17 -39.22 -54.06 34.15
C ALA A 17 -38.27 -52.87 33.88
N GLY A 18 -38.81 -51.69 33.56
CA GLY A 18 -38.09 -50.41 33.66
C GLY A 18 -37.70 -49.82 32.29
N ALA A 19 -38.52 -48.99 31.64
CA ALA A 19 -38.85 -47.61 31.98
C ALA A 19 -37.65 -46.65 31.87
N HIS A 20 -37.62 -45.81 30.83
CA HIS A 20 -37.73 -44.34 30.97
C HIS A 20 -37.60 -43.64 29.61
N GLY A 21 -38.70 -43.05 29.14
CA GLY A 21 -38.66 -41.78 28.38
C GLY A 21 -38.44 -40.62 29.34
N ASP A 22 -38.39 -39.34 28.99
CA ASP A 22 -38.53 -38.58 27.74
C ASP A 22 -37.97 -37.15 28.08
N PRO A 23 -38.37 -35.98 27.53
CA PRO A 23 -37.49 -35.04 26.81
C PRO A 23 -37.32 -33.63 27.44
N ALA A 24 -36.64 -32.74 26.68
CA ALA A 24 -36.69 -31.27 26.68
C ALA A 24 -35.94 -30.43 27.75
N ASP A 25 -35.12 -29.49 27.27
CA ASP A 25 -34.75 -28.24 27.97
C ASP A 25 -34.57 -27.12 26.92
N GLU A 26 -35.53 -26.18 26.91
CA GLU A 26 -35.36 -24.81 26.45
C GLU A 26 -35.12 -23.92 27.68
N SER A 27 -34.05 -23.12 27.68
CA SER A 27 -33.95 -21.92 28.54
C SER A 27 -32.98 -20.86 27.94
N GLY A 28 -33.36 -19.59 28.08
CA GLY A 28 -32.98 -18.45 27.22
C GLY A 28 -31.64 -17.73 27.45
N GLY A 29 -31.37 -16.76 26.54
CA GLY A 29 -30.09 -16.05 26.27
C GLY A 29 -29.55 -15.05 27.33
N PRO A 30 -28.59 -14.12 27.01
CA PRO A 30 -28.67 -13.18 25.87
C PRO A 30 -27.36 -12.89 25.08
N VAL A 31 -27.54 -12.30 23.90
CA VAL A 31 -26.69 -11.28 23.22
C VAL A 31 -25.16 -11.48 23.24
N GLY A 32 -24.62 -11.92 22.11
CA GLY A 32 -23.19 -11.90 21.82
C GLY A 32 -22.93 -11.93 20.31
N GLU A 33 -23.24 -10.84 19.60
CA GLU A 33 -22.54 -10.55 18.34
C GLU A 33 -21.37 -9.59 18.60
N PRO A 34 -20.29 -9.59 17.78
CA PRO A 34 -20.01 -10.46 16.65
C PRO A 34 -18.66 -11.19 16.79
N TYR A 35 -18.60 -12.43 16.32
CA TYR A 35 -17.32 -13.08 16.00
C TYR A 35 -16.53 -12.16 15.07
N GLY A 36 -15.29 -11.89 15.45
CA GLY A 36 -14.47 -10.80 14.96
C GLY A 36 -14.56 -10.57 13.45
N ALA A 37 -14.94 -9.34 13.11
CA ALA A 37 -14.52 -8.71 11.86
C ALA A 37 -12.98 -8.66 11.87
N SER A 38 -12.37 -9.79 11.51
CA SER A 38 -11.09 -9.80 10.85
C SER A 38 -11.29 -8.89 9.65
N HIS A 39 -10.83 -7.64 9.80
CA HIS A 39 -10.65 -6.72 8.70
C HIS A 39 -9.49 -7.29 7.87
N GLY A 40 -9.74 -8.43 7.25
CA GLY A 40 -8.97 -8.96 6.16
C GLY A 40 -8.95 -7.85 5.15
N ARG A 41 -7.83 -7.13 5.13
CA ARG A 41 -7.50 -6.12 4.14
C ARG A 41 -7.61 -6.82 2.79
N PHE A 42 -8.80 -6.78 2.21
CA PHE A 42 -9.12 -7.42 0.96
C PHE A 42 -8.29 -6.68 -0.09
N LYS A 43 -7.07 -7.18 -0.32
CA LYS A 43 -6.26 -6.79 -1.45
C LYS A 43 -7.06 -7.21 -2.67
N ARG A 44 -7.86 -6.31 -3.24
CA ARG A 44 -8.53 -6.55 -4.52
C ARG A 44 -7.45 -6.94 -5.52
N PRO A 45 -7.39 -8.20 -5.98
CA PRO A 45 -6.38 -8.61 -6.94
C PRO A 45 -6.60 -7.79 -8.22
N GLY A 46 -5.62 -6.95 -8.56
CA GLY A 46 -5.67 -6.07 -9.73
C GLY A 46 -5.62 -4.57 -9.45
N SER A 47 -5.79 -4.11 -8.21
CA SER A 47 -5.66 -2.67 -7.91
C SER A 47 -4.20 -2.21 -8.02
N LEU A 48 -3.93 -1.18 -8.83
CA LEU A 48 -2.63 -0.49 -8.89
C LEU A 48 -2.44 0.45 -7.68
N PHE A 49 -3.56 0.98 -7.18
CA PHE A 49 -3.62 1.93 -6.07
C PHE A 49 -3.88 1.21 -4.75
N TYR A 50 -3.55 1.84 -3.62
CA TYR A 50 -4.06 1.39 -2.33
C TYR A 50 -5.59 1.51 -2.32
N SER A 51 -6.29 0.42 -2.02
CA SER A 51 -7.76 0.40 -1.86
C SER A 51 -8.26 1.32 -0.74
N GLU A 52 -7.35 1.70 0.16
CA GLU A 52 -7.50 2.67 1.24
C GLU A 52 -7.80 4.11 0.80
N LEU A 53 -7.25 4.51 -0.36
CA LEU A 53 -7.28 5.90 -0.81
C LEU A 53 -8.62 6.19 -1.46
N ARG A 54 -9.36 7.18 -0.94
CA ARG A 54 -10.65 7.54 -1.49
C ARG A 54 -10.45 8.15 -2.87
N TRP A 55 -9.51 9.07 -3.02
CA TRP A 55 -9.37 9.90 -4.22
C TRP A 55 -7.96 9.76 -4.84
N PRO A 56 -7.54 8.55 -5.30
CA PRO A 56 -6.18 8.32 -5.81
C PRO A 56 -5.84 9.19 -7.02
N GLY A 57 -6.82 9.51 -7.87
CA GLY A 57 -6.62 10.39 -9.02
C GLY A 57 -6.22 11.82 -8.64
N LEU A 58 -6.74 12.36 -7.53
CA LEU A 58 -6.36 13.69 -7.04
C LEU A 58 -4.89 13.71 -6.60
N TRP A 59 -4.44 12.68 -5.87
CA TRP A 59 -3.05 12.58 -5.43
C TRP A 59 -2.07 12.40 -6.59
N VAL A 60 -2.47 11.65 -7.62
CA VAL A 60 -1.70 11.54 -8.87
C VAL A 60 -1.64 12.91 -9.55
N LEU A 61 -2.76 13.63 -9.68
CA LEU A 61 -2.81 14.96 -10.26
C LEU A 61 -1.87 15.92 -9.51
N ILE A 62 -1.92 15.95 -8.18
CA ILE A 62 -1.01 16.77 -7.37
C ILE A 62 0.45 16.37 -7.63
N GLY A 63 0.76 15.08 -7.68
CA GLY A 63 2.11 14.61 -7.99
C GLY A 63 2.59 15.03 -9.37
N VAL A 64 1.71 14.98 -10.38
CA VAL A 64 2.02 15.43 -11.75
C VAL A 64 2.22 16.95 -11.80
N LEU A 65 1.41 17.72 -11.06
CA LEU A 65 1.58 19.17 -10.94
C LEU A 65 2.90 19.52 -10.25
N LEU A 66 3.30 18.78 -9.20
CA LEU A 66 4.60 18.94 -8.56
C LEU A 66 5.76 18.62 -9.52
N LEU A 67 5.67 17.54 -10.29
CA LEU A 67 6.66 17.21 -11.32
C LEU A 67 6.73 18.32 -12.38
N GLY A 68 5.59 18.84 -12.82
CA GLY A 68 5.51 19.97 -13.75
C GLY A 68 6.14 21.24 -13.18
N LEU A 69 5.89 21.55 -11.91
CA LEU A 69 6.49 22.68 -11.22
C LEU A 69 8.01 22.55 -11.13
N VAL A 70 8.52 21.37 -10.78
CA VAL A 70 9.97 21.10 -10.77
C VAL A 70 10.54 21.28 -12.17
N THR A 71 9.90 20.72 -13.20
CA THR A 71 10.35 20.81 -14.60
C THR A 71 10.43 22.26 -15.07
N VAL A 72 9.36 23.03 -14.85
CA VAL A 72 9.31 24.45 -15.22
C VAL A 72 10.33 25.25 -14.41
N GLY A 73 10.42 25.03 -13.09
CA GLY A 73 11.40 25.70 -12.23
C GLY A 73 12.85 25.41 -12.61
N SER A 74 13.15 24.19 -13.08
CA SER A 74 14.48 23.84 -13.57
C SER A 74 14.82 24.50 -14.91
N LEU A 75 13.84 24.78 -15.77
CA LEU A 75 14.06 25.41 -17.07
C LEU A 75 13.95 26.94 -17.04
N MET A 76 13.17 27.50 -16.13
CA MET A 76 13.01 28.95 -16.00
C MET A 76 14.27 29.61 -15.46
N ARG A 77 14.55 30.81 -15.98
CA ARG A 77 15.58 31.69 -15.44
C ARG A 77 14.98 32.52 -14.30
N ILE A 78 15.45 32.32 -13.08
CA ILE A 78 15.13 33.18 -11.93
C ILE A 78 15.89 34.49 -12.10
N SER A 79 15.22 35.59 -11.79
CA SER A 79 15.70 36.97 -11.96
C SER A 79 16.94 37.27 -11.13
N ASP A 80 17.08 36.61 -9.98
CA ASP A 80 18.24 36.69 -9.11
C ASP A 80 19.28 35.61 -9.51
N PRO A 81 20.42 36.01 -10.08
CA PRO A 81 21.45 35.07 -10.53
C PRO A 81 22.13 34.34 -9.37
N TYR A 82 22.21 34.93 -8.17
CA TYR A 82 22.84 34.30 -7.01
C TYR A 82 21.97 33.17 -6.44
N LEU A 83 20.66 33.44 -6.28
CA LEU A 83 19.71 32.41 -5.86
C LEU A 83 19.56 31.30 -6.90
N MET A 84 19.56 31.66 -8.19
CA MET A 84 19.56 30.68 -9.27
C MET A 84 20.79 29.78 -9.18
N GLU A 85 21.99 30.33 -9.05
CA GLU A 85 23.21 29.54 -9.02
C GLU A 85 23.24 28.57 -7.83
N ILE A 86 22.83 29.03 -6.64
CA ILE A 86 22.77 28.17 -5.46
C ILE A 86 21.74 27.05 -5.66
N MET A 87 20.48 27.38 -5.96
CA MET A 87 19.43 26.36 -6.05
C MET A 87 19.65 25.39 -7.20
N SER A 88 20.28 25.84 -8.28
CA SER A 88 20.51 25.03 -9.46
C SER A 88 21.74 24.13 -9.41
N ARG A 89 22.73 24.48 -8.59
CA ARG A 89 23.96 23.69 -8.40
C ARG A 89 23.99 22.95 -7.07
N ASP A 90 23.01 23.17 -6.20
CA ASP A 90 22.94 22.48 -4.92
C ASP A 90 22.45 21.04 -5.12
N LYS A 91 23.41 20.13 -5.04
CA LYS A 91 23.19 18.68 -5.13
C LYS A 91 22.24 18.16 -4.06
N LEU A 92 22.18 18.80 -2.89
CA LEU A 92 21.24 18.43 -1.84
C LEU A 92 19.81 18.83 -2.21
N VAL A 93 19.62 19.95 -2.91
CA VAL A 93 18.31 20.37 -3.42
C VAL A 93 17.83 19.35 -4.45
N HIS A 94 18.67 19.04 -5.44
CA HIS A 94 18.41 18.01 -6.45
C HIS A 94 18.06 16.66 -5.81
N PHE A 95 18.93 16.15 -4.94
CA PHE A 95 18.66 14.92 -4.18
C PHE A 95 17.31 14.95 -3.47
N SER A 96 17.02 16.02 -2.72
CA SER A 96 15.82 16.13 -1.90
C SER A 96 14.54 16.22 -2.74
N VAL A 97 14.56 17.00 -3.82
CA VAL A 97 13.42 17.16 -4.73
C VAL A 97 13.02 15.82 -5.33
N TYR A 98 13.98 15.09 -5.91
CA TYR A 98 13.68 13.79 -6.55
C TYR A 98 13.38 12.69 -5.54
N LEU A 99 13.98 12.72 -4.35
CA LEU A 99 13.62 11.85 -3.24
C LEU A 99 12.15 12.05 -2.84
N LEU A 100 11.74 13.29 -2.58
CA LEU A 100 10.38 13.61 -2.14
C LEU A 100 9.36 13.30 -3.24
N LEU A 101 9.69 13.57 -4.50
CA LEU A 101 8.81 13.31 -5.63
C LEU A 101 8.55 11.81 -5.82
N VAL A 102 9.59 10.97 -5.78
CA VAL A 102 9.41 9.52 -5.86
C VAL A 102 8.67 8.99 -4.62
N LEU A 103 8.99 9.47 -3.41
CA LEU A 103 8.26 9.11 -2.19
C LEU A 103 6.77 9.46 -2.28
N TRP A 104 6.43 10.61 -2.88
CA TRP A 104 5.05 11.02 -3.08
C TRP A 104 4.26 9.97 -3.88
N PHE A 105 4.78 9.56 -5.03
CA PHE A 105 4.12 8.57 -5.88
C PHE A 105 4.12 7.16 -5.30
N ILE A 106 5.19 6.75 -4.62
CA ILE A 106 5.27 5.46 -3.92
C ILE A 106 4.12 5.29 -2.91
N GLN A 107 3.68 6.39 -2.26
CA GLN A 107 2.55 6.36 -1.34
C GLN A 107 1.18 6.09 -2.00
N ILE A 108 1.09 6.31 -3.31
CA ILE A 108 -0.14 6.16 -4.07
C ILE A 108 -0.28 4.72 -4.59
N TYR A 109 0.82 4.13 -5.05
CA TYR A 109 0.83 2.81 -5.68
C TYR A 109 1.17 1.69 -4.68
N CYS A 110 0.42 0.58 -4.73
CA CYS A 110 0.66 -0.55 -3.83
C CYS A 110 1.58 -1.63 -4.41
N ARG A 111 1.90 -1.57 -5.72
CA ARG A 111 2.71 -2.57 -6.42
C ARG A 111 4.15 -2.10 -6.63
N MET A 112 5.11 -2.96 -6.31
CA MET A 112 6.54 -2.69 -6.57
C MET A 112 6.83 -2.40 -8.05
N SER A 113 6.13 -3.05 -8.98
CA SER A 113 6.29 -2.79 -10.42
C SER A 113 5.92 -1.36 -10.81
N ALA A 114 4.90 -0.78 -10.17
CA ALA A 114 4.51 0.60 -10.39
C ALA A 114 5.54 1.57 -9.80
N TRP A 115 6.21 1.21 -8.69
CA TRP A 115 7.27 2.04 -8.12
C TRP A 115 8.45 2.17 -9.07
N TRP A 116 8.88 1.06 -9.67
CA TRP A 116 9.95 1.06 -10.66
C TRP A 116 9.55 1.83 -11.93
N LEU A 117 8.32 1.68 -12.41
CA LEU A 117 7.81 2.44 -13.55
C LEU A 117 7.82 3.95 -13.28
N VAL A 118 7.32 4.37 -12.12
CA VAL A 118 7.34 5.78 -11.69
C VAL A 118 8.77 6.30 -11.61
N ALA A 119 9.68 5.56 -10.95
CA ALA A 119 11.07 5.96 -10.85
C ALA A 119 11.72 6.08 -12.24
N ALA A 120 11.44 5.16 -13.16
CA ALA A 120 11.95 5.21 -14.53
C ALA A 120 11.40 6.42 -15.30
N LEU A 121 10.11 6.74 -15.17
CA LEU A 121 9.51 7.92 -15.81
C LEU A 121 10.09 9.22 -15.27
N ILE A 122 10.23 9.34 -13.94
CA ILE A 122 10.80 10.53 -13.30
C ILE A 122 12.29 10.67 -13.68
N LEU A 123 13.03 9.57 -13.74
CA LEU A 123 14.42 9.56 -14.20
C LEU A 123 14.52 10.02 -15.66
N ALA A 124 13.66 9.52 -16.54
CA ALA A 124 13.63 9.95 -17.94
C ALA A 124 13.34 11.46 -18.06
N THR A 125 12.39 11.99 -17.29
CA THR A 125 12.12 13.43 -17.24
C THR A 125 13.33 14.21 -16.70
N SER A 126 13.98 13.73 -15.65
CA SER A 126 15.18 14.33 -15.07
C SER A 126 16.33 14.44 -16.08
N VAL A 127 16.63 13.34 -16.79
CA VAL A 127 17.63 13.31 -17.86
C VAL A 127 17.25 14.27 -18.98
N GLY A 128 15.96 14.31 -19.36
CA GLY A 128 15.46 15.24 -20.38
C GLY A 128 15.71 16.70 -20.01
N ILE A 129 15.40 17.09 -18.77
CA ILE A 129 15.65 18.45 -18.26
C ILE A 129 17.13 18.81 -18.38
N GLU A 130 18.02 17.91 -17.96
CA GLU A 130 19.47 18.11 -18.01
C GLU A 130 19.97 18.32 -19.44
N VAL A 131 19.47 17.52 -20.39
CA VAL A 131 19.77 17.68 -21.82
C VAL A 131 19.29 19.04 -22.33
N PHE A 132 18.06 19.45 -21.98
CA PHE A 132 17.54 20.77 -22.36
C PHE A 132 18.35 21.92 -21.76
N GLN A 133 18.80 21.79 -20.52
CA GLN A 133 19.68 22.77 -19.88
C GLN A 133 21.04 22.85 -20.58
N GLY A 134 21.62 21.72 -21.00
CA GLY A 134 22.86 21.68 -21.77
C GLY A 134 22.77 22.34 -23.16
N LEU A 135 21.57 22.47 -23.72
CA LEU A 135 21.32 23.21 -24.96
C LEU A 135 21.20 24.73 -24.74
N MET A 136 21.11 25.20 -23.49
CA MET A 136 20.95 26.62 -23.18
C MET A 136 22.32 27.30 -22.98
N PRO A 137 22.54 28.50 -23.55
CA PRO A 137 23.86 29.15 -23.57
C PRO A 137 24.37 29.62 -22.19
N TYR A 138 23.50 29.64 -21.18
CA TYR A 138 23.78 30.09 -19.81
C TYR A 138 23.72 28.95 -18.78
N ARG A 139 23.54 27.70 -19.22
CA ARG A 139 23.55 26.50 -18.37
C ARG A 139 24.55 25.51 -18.92
N GLN A 140 25.11 24.69 -18.04
CA GLN A 140 26.06 23.65 -18.40
C GLN A 140 25.49 22.33 -17.93
N PHE A 141 25.70 21.29 -18.74
CA PHE A 141 25.36 19.92 -18.40
C PHE A 141 26.23 19.44 -17.23
N ASP A 142 25.62 18.97 -16.15
CA ASP A 142 26.28 18.45 -14.95
C ASP A 142 25.84 17.00 -14.64
N VAL A 143 26.79 16.08 -14.83
CA VAL A 143 26.60 14.65 -14.50
C VAL A 143 26.37 14.43 -13.00
N TYR A 144 26.89 15.32 -12.14
CA TYR A 144 26.71 15.19 -10.70
C TYR A 144 25.26 15.48 -10.28
N ASP A 145 24.54 16.33 -11.01
CA ASP A 145 23.11 16.57 -10.76
C ASP A 145 22.30 15.34 -11.12
N MET A 146 22.61 14.68 -12.24
CA MET A 146 22.00 13.38 -12.59
C MET A 146 22.24 12.32 -11.51
N LEU A 147 23.44 12.27 -10.93
CA LEU A 147 23.77 11.34 -9.85
C LEU A 147 23.02 11.68 -8.56
N ALA A 148 22.91 12.97 -8.20
CA ALA A 148 22.13 13.42 -7.04
C ALA A 148 20.65 13.05 -7.19
N ASN A 149 20.08 13.26 -8.39
CA ASN A 149 18.71 12.89 -8.70
C ASN A 149 18.51 11.37 -8.55
N ALA A 150 19.36 10.57 -9.20
CA ALA A 150 19.26 9.11 -9.17
C ALA A 150 19.40 8.55 -7.73
N THR A 151 20.35 9.06 -6.94
CA THR A 151 20.53 8.62 -5.55
C THR A 151 19.36 9.02 -4.65
N GLY A 152 18.74 10.18 -4.88
CA GLY A 152 17.49 10.57 -4.23
C GLY A 152 16.34 9.60 -4.52
N MET A 153 16.16 9.24 -5.81
CA MET A 153 15.14 8.27 -6.23
C MET A 153 15.37 6.87 -5.64
N LEU A 154 16.62 6.39 -5.62
CA LEU A 154 16.97 5.11 -5.00
C LEU A 154 16.68 5.12 -3.50
N THR A 155 17.02 6.21 -2.82
CA THR A 155 16.75 6.38 -1.38
C THR A 155 15.24 6.36 -1.12
N ALA A 156 14.44 7.02 -1.97
CA ALA A 156 12.98 6.97 -1.88
C ALA A 156 12.42 5.55 -2.04
N LEU A 157 12.94 4.76 -2.97
CA LEU A 157 12.55 3.36 -3.16
C LEU A 157 12.91 2.48 -1.94
N LEU A 158 14.07 2.72 -1.32
CA LEU A 158 14.49 2.04 -0.10
C LEU A 158 13.58 2.42 1.09
N LEU A 159 13.31 3.71 1.29
CA LEU A 159 12.39 4.20 2.32
C LEU A 159 10.96 3.66 2.13
N GLY A 160 10.51 3.56 0.88
CA GLY A 160 9.27 2.91 0.52
C GLY A 160 9.21 1.46 0.99
N ARG A 161 10.31 0.70 0.82
CA ARG A 161 10.41 -0.69 1.31
C ARG A 161 10.41 -0.80 2.83
N VAL A 162 11.04 0.15 3.53
CA VAL A 162 11.11 0.16 5.00
C VAL A 162 9.75 0.52 5.63
N GLY A 163 8.79 1.00 4.83
CA GLY A 163 7.41 1.23 5.28
C GLY A 163 7.14 2.67 5.71
N VAL A 164 7.90 3.64 5.22
CA VAL A 164 7.63 5.09 5.40
C VAL A 164 6.47 5.54 4.49
N VAL A 165 5.42 4.72 4.40
CA VAL A 165 4.34 4.84 3.42
C VAL A 165 3.02 4.82 4.17
N GLY A 166 2.28 5.93 4.15
CA GLY A 166 1.00 6.03 4.86
C GLY A 166 0.58 7.44 5.30
N ILE A 167 1.36 8.48 4.98
CA ILE A 167 1.04 9.86 5.34
C ILE A 167 -0.25 10.29 4.64
N LEU A 168 -0.41 9.99 3.34
CA LEU A 168 -1.62 10.32 2.58
C LEU A 168 -2.90 9.69 3.18
N ARG A 169 -2.79 8.44 3.67
CA ARG A 169 -3.91 7.76 4.35
C ARG A 169 -4.29 8.45 5.65
N ARG A 170 -3.31 8.92 6.43
CA ARG A 170 -3.57 9.69 7.66
C ARG A 170 -4.25 11.01 7.35
N VAL A 171 -3.79 11.72 6.31
CA VAL A 171 -4.38 12.99 5.87
C VAL A 171 -5.83 12.80 5.46
N GLU A 172 -6.14 11.82 4.61
CA GLU A 172 -7.53 11.53 4.21
C GLU A 172 -8.42 11.15 5.40
N THR A 173 -7.89 10.37 6.35
CA THR A 173 -8.64 9.96 7.55
C THR A 173 -8.97 11.17 8.44
N VAL A 174 -8.03 12.10 8.61
CA VAL A 174 -8.26 13.34 9.38
C VAL A 174 -9.24 14.24 8.64
N ALA A 175 -9.07 14.44 7.34
CA ALA A 175 -9.97 15.24 6.52
C ALA A 175 -11.41 14.70 6.56
N ALA A 176 -11.59 13.38 6.45
CA ALA A 176 -12.90 12.74 6.54
C ALA A 176 -13.58 12.94 7.91
N ARG A 177 -12.80 12.96 9.00
CA ARG A 177 -13.32 13.26 10.35
C ARG A 177 -13.78 14.71 10.50
N LEU A 178 -13.03 15.65 9.93
CA LEU A 178 -13.38 17.07 9.98
C LEU A 178 -14.63 17.40 9.14
N SER A 179 -14.83 16.72 8.01
CA SER A 179 -16.02 16.91 7.17
C SER A 179 -17.32 16.28 7.73
N ALA A 180 -17.20 15.48 8.80
CA ALA A 180 -18.34 14.80 9.42
C ALA A 180 -18.92 15.58 10.63
N HIS A 181 -18.32 16.72 10.98
CA HIS A 181 -18.79 17.68 11.98
C HIS A 181 -19.28 18.96 11.28
#